data_AF-A0A7C8LN47-F1
#
_entry.id   AF-A0A7C8LN47-F1
#
_cell.length_a   1.000
_cell.length_b   1.000
_cell.length_c   1.000
_cell.angle_alpha   90.00
_cell.angle_beta   90.00
_cell.angle_gamma   90.00
#
_symmetry.space_group_name_H-M   'P 1'
#
loop_
_entity.id
_entity.type
_entity.pdbx_description
1 polymer ?
#
loop_
_entity_poly.entity_id
_entity_poly.type
_entity_poly.pdbx_seq_one_letter_code
_entity_poly.pdbx_strand_id
1 'polypeptide(L)'
;MSVLIKLDAQRRPFIAAGEASAPVVAATKAPASTAHGRGDARIATYVKKPGEQKPEKDWRAEGFVPLADWLGGERNQPPVLFPTDDPLSLDGLLAGVAVIAVDFPKFSDGRGLSTAALLRRRLGYAGELRAVGDVARDQLFQMARCGFDAFQLRAGQDAEDALRAFTDFGEVYQSATDGHAPIFRRRAEAVAAAERKAKKQ
;
A
#
# COMPACT_ATOMS: atom_id res chain seq x y z
N MET A 1 -10.37 -10.66 11.53
CA MET A 1 -10.73 -9.23 11.35
C MET A 1 -9.66 -8.60 10.48
N SER A 2 -10.06 -7.84 9.45
CA SER A 2 -9.14 -7.07 8.61
C SER A 2 -8.75 -5.79 9.34
N VAL A 3 -7.48 -5.40 9.20
CA VAL A 3 -6.95 -4.16 9.80
C VAL A 3 -6.87 -3.10 8.73
N LEU A 4 -7.36 -1.90 9.02
CA LEU A 4 -7.25 -0.75 8.13
C LEU A 4 -6.09 0.15 8.56
N ILE A 5 -5.11 0.29 7.69
CA ILE A 5 -4.02 1.26 7.83
C ILE A 5 -4.31 2.45 6.93
N LYS A 6 -4.11 3.66 7.44
CA LYS A 6 -4.26 4.90 6.68
C LYS A 6 -2.98 5.73 6.71
N LEU A 7 -2.80 6.57 5.70
CA LEU A 7 -1.78 7.59 5.65
C LEU A 7 -2.39 8.95 5.99
N ASP A 8 -1.70 9.72 6.82
CA ASP A 8 -2.07 11.12 7.06
C ASP A 8 -1.66 12.04 5.88
N ALA A 9 -1.91 13.34 6.01
CA ALA A 9 -1.54 14.34 4.99
C ALA A 9 -0.01 14.43 4.79
N GLN A 10 0.79 14.03 5.78
CA GLN A 10 2.25 13.94 5.75
C GLN A 10 2.73 12.54 5.32
N ARG A 11 1.80 11.68 4.87
CA ARG A 11 2.02 10.29 4.45
C ARG A 11 2.58 9.38 5.54
N ARG A 12 2.33 9.70 6.81
CA ARG A 12 2.70 8.84 7.94
C ARG A 12 1.61 7.80 8.17
N PRO A 13 1.98 6.51 8.29
CA PRO A 13 1.01 5.46 8.48
C PRO A 13 0.48 5.45 9.92
N PHE A 14 -0.82 5.26 10.07
CA PHE A 14 -1.50 5.05 11.35
C PHE A 14 -2.61 4.00 11.21
N ILE A 15 -2.95 3.34 12.30
CA ILE A 15 -4.03 2.35 12.33
C ILE A 15 -5.36 3.10 12.52
N ALA A 16 -6.24 3.00 11.53
CA ALA A 16 -7.58 3.59 11.59
C ALA A 16 -8.57 2.49 12.02
N ALA A 17 -8.77 2.37 13.34
CA ALA A 17 -9.68 1.46 14.04
C ALA A 17 -10.50 0.44 13.20
N GLY A 18 -10.04 -0.82 13.21
CA GLY A 18 -10.87 -1.99 13.48
C GLY A 18 -10.31 -2.61 14.77
N GLU A 19 -11.18 -3.05 15.69
CA GLU A 19 -10.79 -3.52 17.04
C GLU A 19 -9.50 -4.35 17.02
N ALA A 20 -8.50 -3.86 17.76
CA ALA A 20 -7.31 -4.60 18.08
C ALA A 20 -7.72 -5.83 18.91
N SER A 21 -7.80 -6.99 18.27
CA SER A 21 -7.77 -8.24 19.01
C SER A 21 -6.36 -8.42 19.57
N ALA A 22 -6.33 -8.58 20.89
CA ALA A 22 -5.22 -8.86 21.79
C ALA A 22 -3.98 -9.56 21.19
N PRO A 23 -2.78 -9.29 21.75
CA PRO A 23 -1.52 -9.77 21.22
C PRO A 23 -1.51 -11.29 21.21
N VAL A 24 -1.25 -11.88 20.04
CA VAL A 24 -0.86 -13.29 19.99
C VAL A 24 0.50 -13.37 20.69
N VAL A 25 0.47 -13.99 21.85
CA VAL A 25 1.59 -14.21 22.77
C VAL A 25 2.87 -14.48 22.01
N ALA A 26 3.87 -13.63 22.25
CA ALA A 26 5.24 -13.83 21.83
C ALA A 26 5.68 -15.26 22.17
N ALA A 27 5.95 -16.06 21.15
CA ALA A 27 6.68 -17.29 21.34
C ALA A 27 8.12 -16.93 21.72
N THR A 28 8.39 -16.95 23.02
CA THR A 28 9.71 -16.84 23.62
C THR A 28 10.67 -17.79 22.91
N LYS A 29 11.76 -17.27 22.37
CA LYS A 29 12.95 -18.09 22.09
C LYS A 29 14.15 -17.46 22.79
N ALA A 30 14.51 -18.06 23.92
CA ALA A 30 15.74 -17.79 24.67
C ALA A 30 16.97 -18.36 23.92
N PRO A 31 18.20 -17.91 24.25
CA PRO A 31 19.25 -17.67 23.27
C PRO A 31 20.11 -18.89 22.94
N ALA A 32 20.69 -18.86 21.74
CA ALA A 32 21.68 -19.82 21.28
C ALA A 32 23.06 -19.53 21.90
N SER A 33 23.62 -20.52 22.57
CA SER A 33 25.05 -20.73 22.83
C SER A 33 25.21 -22.25 22.80
N THR A 34 26.03 -22.90 21.98
CA THR A 34 27.44 -22.68 21.70
C THR A 34 27.76 -23.46 20.41
N ALA A 35 28.49 -22.85 19.47
CA ALA A 35 29.46 -23.49 18.55
C ALA A 35 29.52 -22.76 17.19
N HIS A 36 30.55 -21.92 17.07
CA HIS A 36 31.40 -21.68 15.90
C HIS A 36 30.86 -21.92 14.48
N GLY A 37 30.75 -20.82 13.71
CA GLY A 37 31.32 -20.78 12.36
C GLY A 37 30.36 -20.91 11.18
N ARG A 38 29.91 -19.75 10.70
CA ARG A 38 29.79 -19.36 9.27
C ARG A 38 28.63 -19.96 8.45
N GLY A 39 27.47 -19.28 8.52
CA GLY A 39 26.94 -18.61 7.32
C GLY A 39 25.74 -19.17 6.55
N ASP A 40 24.81 -19.92 7.15
CA ASP A 40 23.56 -20.29 6.47
C ASP A 40 22.41 -19.34 6.85
N ALA A 41 22.22 -18.28 6.07
CA ALA A 41 21.05 -17.42 6.18
C ALA A 41 19.81 -18.20 5.74
N ARG A 42 19.04 -18.70 6.73
CA ARG A 42 17.73 -19.31 6.51
C ARG A 42 16.76 -18.24 6.01
N ILE A 43 16.60 -18.15 4.69
CA ILE A 43 15.44 -17.51 4.07
C ILE A 43 14.23 -18.26 4.59
N ALA A 44 13.39 -17.60 5.40
CA ALA A 44 12.13 -18.18 5.86
C ALA A 44 11.22 -18.34 4.65
N THR A 45 11.21 -19.52 4.04
CA THR A 45 10.28 -19.87 2.96
C THR A 45 8.87 -19.86 3.55
N TYR A 46 8.08 -18.86 3.19
CA TYR A 46 6.67 -18.80 3.55
C TYR A 46 5.93 -19.95 2.84
N VAL A 47 5.72 -21.06 3.55
CA VAL A 47 4.93 -22.19 3.08
C VAL A 47 3.45 -21.83 3.21
N LYS A 48 2.81 -21.57 2.07
CA LYS A 48 1.38 -21.32 1.95
C LYS A 48 0.60 -22.55 2.45
N LYS A 49 -0.11 -22.44 3.58
CA LYS A 49 -1.08 -23.46 4.02
C LYS A 49 -2.15 -23.66 2.93
N PRO A 50 -2.45 -24.90 2.52
CA PRO A 50 -3.48 -25.16 1.53
C PRO A 50 -4.86 -25.11 2.19
N GLY A 51 -5.78 -24.34 1.62
CA GLY A 51 -7.21 -24.51 1.88
C GLY A 51 -7.95 -23.42 2.65
N GLU A 52 -7.39 -22.23 2.86
CA GLU A 52 -8.20 -21.11 3.37
C GLU A 52 -9.04 -20.55 2.21
N GLN A 53 -10.34 -20.81 2.25
CA GLN A 53 -11.32 -20.26 1.33
C GLN A 53 -11.23 -18.74 1.41
N LYS A 54 -10.87 -18.11 0.29
CA LYS A 54 -10.72 -16.67 0.19
C LYS A 54 -12.08 -16.05 0.55
N PRO A 55 -12.20 -15.24 1.61
CA PRO A 55 -13.48 -14.69 1.99
C PRO A 55 -14.02 -13.94 0.77
N GLU A 56 -15.23 -14.31 0.37
CA GLU A 56 -15.82 -13.81 -0.84
C GLU A 56 -16.08 -12.32 -0.69
N LYS A 57 -15.15 -11.52 -1.23
CA LYS A 57 -15.26 -10.08 -1.53
C LYS A 57 -15.66 -9.21 -0.33
N ASP A 58 -14.71 -9.06 0.60
CA ASP A 58 -14.79 -8.17 1.78
C ASP A 58 -15.24 -6.73 1.45
N TRP A 59 -15.01 -6.23 0.22
CA TRP A 59 -15.41 -4.89 -0.19
C TRP A 59 -16.93 -4.67 -0.32
N ARG A 60 -17.75 -5.71 -0.58
CA ARG A 60 -19.21 -5.53 -0.59
C ARG A 60 -19.76 -5.27 0.80
N ALA A 61 -19.17 -5.90 1.81
CA ALA A 61 -19.54 -5.68 3.21
C ALA A 61 -19.19 -4.26 3.68
N GLU A 62 -18.23 -3.60 3.02
CA GLU A 62 -17.88 -2.19 3.27
C GLU A 62 -18.75 -1.18 2.51
N GLY A 63 -19.71 -1.65 1.70
CA GLY A 63 -20.60 -0.79 0.92
C GLY A 63 -19.92 -0.13 -0.27
N PHE A 64 -18.99 -0.83 -0.93
CA PHE A 64 -18.51 -0.43 -2.26
C PHE A 64 -19.36 -1.05 -3.36
N VAL A 65 -19.49 -0.32 -4.48
CA VAL A 65 -20.27 -0.73 -5.66
C VAL A 65 -19.32 -0.92 -6.84
N PRO A 66 -19.49 -1.96 -7.68
CA PRO A 66 -18.71 -2.12 -8.91
C PRO A 66 -18.72 -0.85 -9.77
N LEU A 67 -17.60 -0.56 -10.43
CA LEU A 67 -17.49 0.61 -11.31
C LEU A 67 -18.62 0.66 -12.36
N ALA A 68 -18.99 -0.48 -12.95
CA ALA A 68 -20.06 -0.55 -13.95
C ALA A 68 -21.42 -0.06 -13.41
N ASP A 69 -21.77 -0.48 -12.19
CA ASP A 69 -23.04 -0.10 -11.54
C ASP A 69 -23.00 1.36 -11.05
N TRP A 70 -21.83 1.81 -10.59
CA TRP A 70 -21.60 3.21 -10.19
C TRP A 70 -21.73 4.17 -11.38
N LEU A 71 -21.19 3.80 -12.54
CA LEU A 71 -21.37 4.52 -13.81
C LEU A 71 -22.83 4.45 -14.29
N GLY A 72 -23.55 3.37 -13.99
CA GLY A 72 -24.97 3.16 -14.29
C GLY A 72 -25.94 4.02 -13.46
N GLY A 73 -25.48 4.67 -12.39
CA GLY A 73 -26.27 5.63 -11.62
C GLY A 73 -26.25 5.45 -10.11
N GLU A 74 -25.67 4.35 -9.58
CA GLU A 74 -25.59 4.09 -8.14
C GLU A 74 -24.46 4.89 -7.46
N ARG A 75 -24.58 6.22 -7.46
CA ARG A 75 -23.54 7.13 -6.92
C ARG A 75 -23.59 7.36 -5.42
N ASN A 76 -24.52 6.71 -4.71
CA ASN A 76 -24.65 6.84 -3.25
C ASN A 76 -23.55 6.12 -2.48
N GLN A 77 -22.84 5.20 -3.13
CA GLN A 77 -21.77 4.42 -2.55
C GLN A 77 -20.46 4.65 -3.35
N PRO A 78 -19.29 4.53 -2.70
CA PRO A 78 -18.01 4.65 -3.38
C PRO A 78 -17.78 3.51 -4.38
N PRO A 79 -17.14 3.78 -5.54
CA PRO A 79 -16.85 2.74 -6.52
C PRO A 79 -15.67 1.87 -6.08
N VAL A 80 -15.72 0.60 -6.45
CA VAL A 80 -14.57 -0.32 -6.47
C VAL A 80 -14.14 -0.59 -7.92
N LEU A 81 -12.83 -0.49 -8.17
CA LEU A 81 -12.23 -0.82 -9.45
C LEU A 81 -11.62 -2.22 -9.38
N PHE A 82 -12.01 -3.07 -10.33
CA PHE A 82 -11.37 -4.34 -10.57
C PHE A 82 -10.14 -4.18 -11.48
N PRO A 83 -9.24 -5.17 -11.49
CA PRO A 83 -8.07 -5.14 -12.38
C PRO A 83 -8.37 -5.13 -13.88
N THR A 84 -9.62 -5.43 -14.27
CA THR A 84 -10.11 -5.41 -15.66
C THR A 84 -10.77 -4.11 -16.05
N ASP A 85 -11.06 -3.23 -15.08
CA ASP A 85 -11.76 -1.99 -15.33
C ASP A 85 -10.81 -0.93 -15.89
N ASP A 86 -11.35 -0.04 -16.71
CA ASP A 86 -10.61 1.10 -17.23
C ASP A 86 -10.75 2.30 -16.28
N PRO A 87 -9.66 2.74 -15.59
CA PRO A 87 -9.71 3.91 -14.72
C PRO A 87 -10.04 5.20 -15.46
N LEU A 88 -9.77 5.30 -16.76
CA LEU A 88 -10.03 6.52 -17.53
C LEU A 88 -11.51 6.79 -17.73
N SER A 89 -12.37 5.79 -17.54
CA SER A 89 -13.83 5.96 -17.55
C SER A 89 -14.35 6.90 -16.45
N LEU A 90 -13.55 7.15 -15.41
CA LEU A 90 -13.86 8.08 -14.33
C LEU A 90 -13.53 9.54 -14.65
N ASP A 91 -12.93 9.82 -15.81
CA ASP A 91 -12.57 11.18 -16.19
C ASP A 91 -13.80 12.11 -16.20
N GLY A 92 -13.66 13.29 -15.59
CA GLY A 92 -14.76 14.23 -15.38
C GLY A 92 -15.83 13.82 -14.35
N LEU A 93 -15.78 12.60 -13.79
CA LEU A 93 -16.76 12.08 -12.82
C LEU A 93 -16.25 12.04 -11.38
N LEU A 94 -14.99 12.38 -11.16
CA LEU A 94 -14.33 12.31 -9.85
C LEU A 94 -14.75 13.42 -8.87
N ALA A 95 -15.46 14.46 -9.34
CA ALA A 95 -15.89 15.56 -8.49
C ALA A 95 -16.87 15.05 -7.41
N GLY A 96 -16.51 15.26 -6.14
CA GLY A 96 -17.31 14.82 -4.98
C GLY A 96 -17.11 13.36 -4.58
N VAL A 97 -16.28 12.60 -5.29
CA VAL A 97 -15.93 11.22 -4.88
C VAL A 97 -14.89 11.29 -3.77
N ALA A 98 -15.29 10.90 -2.55
CA ALA A 98 -14.41 10.94 -1.38
C ALA A 98 -13.46 9.73 -1.30
N VAL A 99 -13.91 8.55 -1.71
CA VAL A 99 -13.18 7.29 -1.61
C VAL A 99 -13.35 6.49 -2.89
N ILE A 100 -12.26 5.91 -3.38
CA ILE A 100 -12.26 4.92 -4.46
C ILE A 100 -11.50 3.69 -3.96
N ALA A 101 -12.14 2.53 -4.01
CA ALA A 101 -11.50 1.26 -3.70
C ALA A 101 -10.87 0.64 -4.96
N VAL A 102 -9.74 -0.04 -4.79
CA VAL A 102 -9.12 -0.87 -5.83
C VAL A 102 -8.98 -2.28 -5.30
N ASP A 103 -9.61 -3.22 -5.98
CA ASP A 103 -9.63 -4.64 -5.60
C ASP A 103 -8.36 -5.36 -6.06
N PHE A 104 -7.71 -6.04 -5.12
CA PHE A 104 -6.57 -6.89 -5.37
C PHE A 104 -6.98 -8.35 -5.20
N PRO A 105 -7.37 -9.05 -6.30
CA PRO A 105 -7.90 -10.40 -6.21
C PRO A 105 -6.81 -11.43 -5.91
N LYS A 106 -5.54 -11.13 -6.17
CA LYS A 106 -4.39 -12.00 -5.89
C LYS A 106 -3.18 -11.12 -5.59
N PHE A 107 -2.36 -11.53 -4.63
CA PHE A 107 -1.08 -10.88 -4.32
C PHE A 107 -0.20 -10.60 -5.55
N SER A 108 -0.17 -11.48 -6.55
CA SER A 108 0.68 -11.31 -7.74
C SER A 108 0.13 -10.33 -8.79
N ASP A 109 -1.02 -9.70 -8.54
CA ASP A 109 -1.64 -8.78 -9.50
C ASP A 109 -1.16 -7.35 -9.26
N GLY A 110 -0.30 -6.87 -10.16
CA GLY A 110 0.23 -5.50 -10.11
C GLY A 110 -0.64 -4.45 -10.81
N ARG A 111 -1.72 -4.82 -11.50
CA ARG A 111 -2.50 -3.84 -12.31
C ARG A 111 -3.10 -2.72 -11.46
N GLY A 112 -3.53 -3.02 -10.23
CA GLY A 112 -4.06 -2.01 -9.31
C GLY A 112 -3.07 -0.88 -8.97
N LEU A 113 -1.75 -1.16 -9.00
CA LEU A 113 -0.72 -0.13 -8.82
C LEU A 113 -0.71 0.87 -9.98
N SER A 114 -0.85 0.37 -11.21
CA SER A 114 -0.96 1.20 -12.41
C SER A 114 -2.25 2.02 -12.40
N THR A 115 -3.37 1.42 -11.98
CA THR A 115 -4.66 2.12 -11.81
C THR A 115 -4.51 3.30 -10.86
N ALA A 116 -3.95 3.10 -9.66
CA ALA A 116 -3.73 4.19 -8.71
C ALA A 116 -2.81 5.29 -9.25
N ALA A 117 -1.73 4.91 -9.94
CA ALA A 117 -0.84 5.88 -10.56
C ALA A 117 -1.54 6.70 -11.65
N LEU A 118 -2.42 6.09 -12.45
CA LEU A 118 -3.23 6.80 -13.46
C LEU A 118 -4.24 7.75 -12.82
N LEU A 119 -4.97 7.29 -11.80
CA LEU A 119 -5.95 8.11 -11.05
C LEU A 119 -5.29 9.37 -10.48
N ARG A 120 -4.09 9.23 -9.90
CA ARG A 120 -3.36 10.36 -9.31
C ARG A 120 -2.70 11.27 -10.34
N ARG A 121 -1.96 10.69 -11.30
CA ARG A 121 -1.11 11.47 -12.21
C ARG A 121 -1.87 12.04 -13.41
N ARG A 122 -2.85 11.30 -13.95
CA ARG A 122 -3.60 11.71 -15.14
C ARG A 122 -4.93 12.34 -14.78
N LEU A 123 -5.71 11.71 -13.91
CA LEU A 123 -7.04 12.20 -13.56
C LEU A 123 -7.03 13.18 -12.38
N GLY A 124 -5.88 13.38 -11.73
CA GLY A 124 -5.73 14.35 -10.64
C GLY A 124 -6.60 14.04 -9.41
N TYR A 125 -6.98 12.78 -9.21
CA TYR A 125 -7.81 12.39 -8.08
C TYR A 125 -7.13 12.74 -6.74
N ALA A 126 -7.80 13.52 -5.91
CA ALA A 126 -7.29 13.98 -4.62
C ALA A 126 -7.94 13.29 -3.41
N GLY A 127 -8.99 12.50 -3.62
CA GLY A 127 -9.66 11.76 -2.56
C GLY A 127 -8.85 10.55 -2.05
N GLU A 128 -9.45 9.78 -1.15
CA GLU A 128 -8.84 8.58 -0.57
C GLU A 128 -8.81 7.46 -1.61
N LEU A 129 -7.63 6.87 -1.83
CA LEU A 129 -7.48 5.61 -2.57
C LEU A 129 -7.29 4.47 -1.57
N ARG A 130 -8.26 3.55 -1.55
CA ARG A 130 -8.24 2.37 -0.66
C ARG A 130 -7.87 1.11 -1.42
N ALA A 131 -6.86 0.40 -0.97
CA ALA A 131 -6.56 -0.94 -1.43
C ALA A 131 -7.35 -1.97 -0.62
N VAL A 132 -8.13 -2.82 -1.28
CA VAL A 132 -8.96 -3.86 -0.67
C VAL A 132 -8.65 -5.24 -1.28
N GLY A 133 -8.95 -6.31 -0.54
CA GLY A 133 -8.71 -7.70 -0.97
C GLY A 133 -7.42 -8.30 -0.42
N ASP A 134 -6.56 -8.85 -1.29
CA ASP A 134 -5.35 -9.60 -0.91
C ASP A 134 -4.13 -8.69 -0.70
N VAL A 135 -4.29 -7.68 0.17
CA VAL A 135 -3.23 -6.72 0.49
C VAL A 135 -2.33 -7.29 1.58
N ALA A 136 -1.02 -7.34 1.29
CA ALA A 136 -0.01 -7.86 2.19
C ALA A 136 1.03 -6.79 2.55
N ARG A 137 1.62 -6.93 3.75
CA ARG A 137 2.73 -6.11 4.30
C ARG A 137 3.76 -5.71 3.24
N ASP A 138 4.28 -6.69 2.50
CA ASP A 138 5.40 -6.48 1.58
C ASP A 138 5.09 -5.53 0.41
N GLN A 139 3.81 -5.31 0.12
CA GLN A 139 3.38 -4.40 -0.95
C GLN A 139 3.05 -2.99 -0.46
N LEU A 140 2.84 -2.80 0.86
CA LEU A 140 2.36 -1.53 1.42
C LEU A 140 3.25 -0.35 1.04
N PHE A 141 4.57 -0.53 1.12
CA PHE A 141 5.52 0.50 0.70
C PHE A 141 5.29 0.89 -0.77
N GLN A 142 5.26 -0.08 -1.67
CA GLN A 142 5.09 0.20 -3.10
C GLN A 142 3.71 0.81 -3.41
N MET A 143 2.65 0.30 -2.79
CA MET A 143 1.29 0.80 -2.97
C MET A 143 1.18 2.25 -2.50
N ALA A 144 1.71 2.57 -1.33
CA ALA A 144 1.80 3.95 -0.86
C ALA A 144 2.46 4.82 -1.93
N ARG A 145 3.61 4.39 -2.45
CA ARG A 145 4.36 5.15 -3.46
C ARG A 145 3.59 5.39 -4.77
N CYS A 146 2.78 4.43 -5.20
CA CYS A 146 1.91 4.57 -6.37
C CYS A 146 0.78 5.58 -6.15
N GLY A 147 0.37 5.81 -4.90
CA GLY A 147 -0.57 6.87 -4.53
C GLY A 147 -1.77 6.41 -3.70
N PHE A 148 -1.75 5.19 -3.15
CA PHE A 148 -2.74 4.72 -2.18
C PHE A 148 -2.57 5.41 -0.81
N ASP A 149 -3.69 5.68 -0.13
CA ASP A 149 -3.69 6.26 1.22
C ASP A 149 -4.29 5.33 2.28
N ALA A 150 -5.13 4.38 1.89
CA ALA A 150 -5.76 3.44 2.81
C ALA A 150 -5.50 2.00 2.35
N PHE A 151 -5.19 1.12 3.30
CA PHE A 151 -4.80 -0.26 3.05
C PHE A 151 -5.57 -1.18 3.98
N GLN A 152 -6.43 -2.01 3.40
CA GLN A 152 -7.11 -3.05 4.13
C GLN A 152 -6.30 -4.32 4.10
N LEU A 153 -5.64 -4.64 5.21
CA LEU A 153 -4.84 -5.84 5.33
C LEU A 153 -5.71 -7.08 5.39
N ARG A 154 -5.24 -8.14 4.72
CA ARG A 154 -5.78 -9.49 4.88
C ARG A 154 -5.81 -9.89 6.36
N ALA A 155 -6.79 -10.69 6.75
CA ALA A 155 -6.88 -11.23 8.10
C ALA A 155 -5.60 -11.98 8.53
N GLY A 156 -5.23 -11.87 9.81
CA GLY A 156 -4.08 -12.57 10.39
C GLY A 156 -2.72 -11.92 10.14
N GLN A 157 -2.67 -10.70 9.60
CA GLN A 157 -1.47 -9.87 9.58
C GLN A 157 -1.35 -9.04 10.86
N ASP A 158 -0.11 -8.86 11.32
CA ASP A 158 0.20 -7.98 12.44
C ASP A 158 0.18 -6.51 11.98
N ALA A 159 -0.60 -5.69 12.68
CA ALA A 159 -0.79 -4.28 12.33
C ALA A 159 0.49 -3.46 12.55
N GLU A 160 1.24 -3.73 13.61
CA GLU A 160 2.47 -3.02 13.95
C GLU A 160 3.59 -3.38 12.96
N ASP A 161 3.70 -4.66 12.58
CA ASP A 161 4.65 -5.07 11.55
C ASP A 161 4.32 -4.44 10.17
N ALA A 162 3.03 -4.28 9.87
CA ALA A 162 2.59 -3.57 8.68
C ALA A 162 2.91 -2.08 8.70
N LEU A 163 2.87 -1.41 9.87
CA LEU A 163 3.35 -0.02 10.00
C LEU A 163 4.85 0.09 9.71
N ARG A 164 5.65 -0.92 10.09
CA ARG A 164 7.10 -0.93 9.82
C ARG A 164 7.42 -1.06 8.34
N ALA A 165 6.56 -1.73 7.57
CA ALA A 165 6.73 -1.92 6.13
C ALA A 165 6.93 -0.62 5.34
N PHE A 166 6.32 0.49 5.79
CA PHE A 166 6.50 1.81 5.16
C PHE A 166 7.91 2.39 5.32
N THR A 167 8.73 1.82 6.20
CA THR A 167 10.12 2.24 6.48
C THR A 167 11.17 1.22 6.03
N ASP A 168 10.76 0.09 5.42
CA ASP A 168 11.68 -0.98 5.01
C ASP A 168 12.70 -0.52 3.97
N PHE A 169 12.36 0.48 3.15
CA PHE A 169 13.24 1.03 2.12
C PHE A 169 13.52 2.50 2.38
N GLY A 170 14.76 2.81 2.78
CA GLY A 170 15.19 4.19 3.03
C GLY A 170 15.49 5.01 1.78
N GLU A 171 15.78 4.36 0.65
CA GLU A 171 16.16 5.03 -0.59
C GLU A 171 15.36 4.50 -1.78
N VAL A 172 15.05 5.41 -2.71
CA VAL A 172 14.19 5.12 -3.85
C VAL A 172 14.88 5.50 -5.15
N TYR A 173 14.92 4.54 -6.08
CA TYR A 173 15.53 4.75 -7.39
C TYR A 173 14.57 5.42 -8.38
N GLN A 174 13.30 5.02 -8.37
CA GLN A 174 12.28 5.49 -9.32
C GLN A 174 11.44 6.62 -8.72
N SER A 175 11.03 7.57 -9.57
CA SER A 175 10.04 8.58 -9.20
C SER A 175 8.63 7.96 -9.17
N ALA A 176 7.92 8.15 -8.06
CA ALA A 176 6.56 7.69 -7.89
C ALA A 176 5.61 8.88 -7.69
N THR A 177 4.38 8.63 -7.25
CA THR A 177 3.37 9.68 -7.03
C THR A 177 3.53 10.32 -5.64
N ASP A 178 4.33 9.69 -4.79
CA ASP A 178 4.67 10.10 -3.42
C ASP A 178 5.49 11.39 -3.28
N GLY A 179 5.96 11.98 -4.38
CA GLY A 179 6.77 13.20 -4.36
C GLY A 179 8.21 13.00 -3.89
N HIS A 180 8.64 11.77 -3.58
CA HIS A 180 10.02 11.51 -3.19
C HIS A 180 10.96 11.68 -4.37
N ALA A 181 11.97 12.54 -4.21
CA ALA A 181 12.99 12.73 -5.21
C ALA A 181 13.84 11.45 -5.37
N PRO A 182 14.02 10.95 -6.61
CA PRO A 182 14.92 9.83 -6.88
C PRO A 182 16.35 10.07 -6.38
N ILE A 183 17.05 9.01 -6.00
CA ILE A 183 18.41 9.07 -5.48
C ILE A 183 19.39 9.81 -6.40
N PHE A 184 19.28 9.62 -7.71
CA PHE A 184 20.18 10.28 -8.67
C PHE A 184 20.00 11.81 -8.67
N ARG A 185 18.76 12.28 -8.46
CA ARG A 185 18.44 13.71 -8.39
C ARG A 185 18.98 14.32 -7.11
N ARG A 186 18.76 13.64 -5.97
CA ARG A 186 19.29 14.06 -4.66
C ARG A 186 20.82 14.13 -4.67
N ARG A 187 21.49 13.16 -5.30
CA ARG A 187 22.95 13.16 -5.47
C ARG A 187 23.42 14.35 -6.31
N ALA A 188 22.79 14.61 -7.46
CA ALA A 188 23.13 15.75 -8.30
C ALA A 188 22.93 17.09 -7.55
N GLU A 189 21.84 17.24 -6.81
CA GLU A 189 21.56 18.42 -5.98
C GLU A 189 22.59 18.61 -4.86
N ALA A 190 23.01 17.52 -4.21
CA ALA A 190 24.04 17.56 -3.17
C ALA A 190 25.40 18.02 -3.71
N VAL A 191 25.79 17.52 -4.88
CA VAL A 191 27.03 17.92 -5.57
C VAL A 191 26.96 19.41 -5.93
N ALA A 192 25.88 19.85 -6.58
CA ALA A 192 25.70 21.26 -6.94
C ALA A 192 25.68 22.19 -5.71
N ALA A 193 25.11 21.76 -4.58
CA ALA A 193 25.14 22.51 -3.34
C ALA A 193 26.56 22.61 -2.74
N ALA A 194 27.36 21.55 -2.82
CA ALA A 194 28.76 21.57 -2.39
C ALA A 194 29.61 22.54 -3.23
N GLU A 195 29.44 22.53 -4.55
CA GLU A 195 30.13 23.45 -5.47
C GLU A 195 29.77 24.91 -5.22
N ARG A 196 28.48 25.21 -4.97
CA ARG A 196 28.02 26.57 -4.61
C ARG A 196 28.64 27.07 -3.31
N LYS A 197 28.80 26.19 -2.31
CA LYS A 197 29.48 26.53 -1.04
C LYS A 197 30.95 26.82 -1.25
N ALA A 198 31.63 26.01 -2.07
CA ALA A 198 33.05 26.19 -2.38
C ALA A 198 33.34 27.50 -3.13
N LYS A 199 32.44 27.94 -4.02
CA LYS A 199 32.60 29.19 -4.78
C LYS A 199 32.28 30.46 -3.98
N LYS A 200 31.64 30.34 -2.81
CA LYS A 200 31.25 31.46 -1.94
C LYS A 200 32.26 31.70 -0.82
N GLN A 201 33.23 30.79 -0.63
CA GLN A 201 34.40 30.95 0.22
C GLN A 201 35.56 31.52 -0.58
#